data_AF-A0ABC8YYD2-F1
#
_entry.id   AF-A0ABC8YYD2-F1
#
_cell.length_a   1.000
_cell.length_b   1.000
_cell.length_c   1.000
_cell.angle_alpha   90.00
_cell.angle_beta   90.00
_cell.angle_gamma   90.00
#
_symmetry.space_group_name_H-M   'P 1'
#
loop_
_entity.id
_entity.type
_entity.pdbx_description
1 polymer ?
#
loop_
_entity_poly.entity_id
_entity_poly.type
_entity_poly.pdbx_seq_one_letter_code
_entity_poly.pdbx_strand_id
1 'polypeptide(L)'
;MASSAAAEADPVECEREQQHEDRRRLASSLTARYSDWVLEALDELPGSFLLTDPALAGHPIVYASRGLAALTGYARREVLGRNARVFQGAATDRAAVAGVREAVRAQRAHQVAILNYRRDGSPHWVLLHLAPVFHARDGRLLHFLAVQVPIDAKRRAAPCRGAQQGAVLAACREEARVDEDFPCASHAGKVFVDMDKRGLESEEPCVATESEKEKAISTANSIVFALNRYSKLTGLAVSRKRCDSVGIPALSSSLNLSLGRIKQSFVLTHSCLPDMPIIYASDAFVSLTGYSREEVLGCNCRVLNGPDTSLEVLEEACTVDLLSYRKDGSSFHDLLHVSPIRDASGKVAFHIWVHLDVGAKHDFNGLTPEVWQLGAVGAVRVAVRGLSASGSLLRPSQ
;
A
#
# COMPACT_ATOMS: atom_id res chain seq x y z
N MET A 1 -23.66 56.49 -3.49
CA MET A 1 -24.07 55.18 -4.04
C MET A 1 -22.97 54.71 -4.98
N ALA A 2 -22.14 53.76 -4.56
CA ALA A 2 -21.17 53.11 -5.43
C ALA A 2 -21.42 51.61 -5.29
N SER A 3 -22.06 51.03 -6.31
CA SER A 3 -22.32 49.60 -6.42
C SER A 3 -21.00 48.92 -6.76
N SER A 4 -20.50 48.10 -5.84
CA SER A 4 -19.43 47.14 -6.08
C SER A 4 -20.05 45.95 -6.80
N ALA A 5 -19.86 45.87 -8.11
CA ALA A 5 -20.12 44.66 -8.87
C ALA A 5 -18.91 43.73 -8.67
N ALA A 6 -19.08 42.69 -7.85
CA ALA A 6 -18.16 41.57 -7.85
C ALA A 6 -18.29 40.86 -9.20
N ALA A 7 -17.22 40.87 -10.00
CA ALA A 7 -17.15 40.09 -11.22
C ALA A 7 -17.16 38.60 -10.83
N GLU A 8 -18.25 37.90 -11.11
CA GLU A 8 -18.30 36.43 -11.05
C GLU A 8 -17.34 35.88 -12.10
N ALA A 9 -16.37 35.08 -11.65
CA ALA A 9 -15.41 34.42 -12.53
C ALA A 9 -16.12 33.41 -13.43
N ASP A 10 -15.76 33.39 -14.72
CA ASP A 10 -16.36 32.50 -15.71
C ASP A 10 -16.06 31.03 -15.35
N PRO A 11 -17.08 30.17 -15.15
CA PRO A 11 -16.88 28.77 -14.75
C PRO A 11 -16.01 27.98 -15.74
N VAL A 12 -15.98 28.35 -17.02
CA VAL A 12 -15.13 27.70 -18.03
C VAL A 12 -13.65 28.08 -17.88
N GLU A 13 -13.35 29.31 -17.46
CA GLU A 13 -11.98 29.73 -17.15
C GLU A 13 -11.50 29.09 -15.86
N CYS A 14 -12.37 29.02 -14.84
CA CYS A 14 -12.08 28.36 -13.57
C CYS A 14 -11.76 26.86 -13.76
N GLU A 15 -12.49 26.14 -14.61
CA GLU A 15 -12.21 24.73 -14.95
C GLU A 15 -10.86 24.55 -15.68
N ARG A 16 -10.52 25.48 -16.58
CA ARG A 16 -9.25 25.43 -17.33
C ARG A 16 -8.05 25.74 -16.44
N GLU A 17 -8.18 26.71 -15.54
CA GLU A 17 -7.16 27.04 -14.54
C GLU A 17 -6.93 25.88 -13.57
N GLN A 18 -8.02 25.26 -13.08
CA GLN A 18 -7.96 24.10 -12.19
C GLN A 18 -7.24 22.92 -12.87
N GLN A 19 -7.55 22.63 -14.14
CA GLN A 19 -6.87 21.59 -14.92
C GLN A 19 -5.39 21.90 -15.17
N HIS A 20 -5.04 23.18 -15.32
CA HIS A 20 -3.67 23.61 -15.54
C HIS A 20 -2.84 23.49 -14.25
N GLU A 21 -3.43 23.81 -13.10
CA GLU A 21 -2.81 23.68 -11.79
C GLU A 21 -2.63 22.21 -11.38
N ASP A 22 -3.65 21.37 -11.62
CA ASP A 22 -3.56 19.92 -11.40
C ASP A 22 -2.46 19.28 -12.25
N ARG A 23 -2.29 19.74 -13.50
CA ARG A 23 -1.20 19.28 -14.37
C ARG A 23 0.17 19.71 -13.86
N ARG A 24 0.32 20.93 -13.37
CA ARG A 24 1.57 21.38 -12.71
C ARG A 24 1.85 20.52 -11.50
N ARG A 25 0.85 20.28 -10.64
CA ARG A 25 0.96 19.43 -9.46
C ARG A 25 1.40 17.99 -9.79
N LEU A 26 0.82 17.38 -10.83
CA LEU A 26 1.19 16.03 -11.28
C LEU A 26 2.62 15.98 -11.82
N ALA A 27 3.00 16.96 -12.65
CA ALA A 27 4.36 17.07 -13.18
C ALA A 27 5.38 17.30 -12.05
N SER A 28 5.07 18.21 -11.11
CA SER A 28 5.86 18.46 -9.91
C SER A 28 5.96 17.23 -9.01
N SER A 29 4.95 16.37 -8.95
CA SER A 29 5.02 15.12 -8.17
C SER A 29 6.15 14.20 -8.67
N LEU A 30 6.32 14.13 -9.99
CA LEU A 30 7.40 13.37 -10.61
C LEU A 30 8.73 14.14 -10.53
N THR A 31 8.78 15.39 -10.99
CA THR A 31 10.04 16.16 -11.08
C THR A 31 10.57 16.60 -9.72
N ALA A 32 9.79 16.60 -8.64
CA ALA A 32 10.31 16.81 -7.29
C ALA A 32 11.25 15.67 -6.81
N ARG A 33 11.24 14.53 -7.50
CA ARG A 33 12.02 13.33 -7.12
C ARG A 33 13.21 13.08 -8.04
N TYR A 34 13.21 13.63 -9.24
CA TYR A 34 14.23 13.40 -10.26
C TYR A 34 14.68 14.74 -10.85
N SER A 35 15.88 14.82 -11.43
CA SER A 35 16.28 16.03 -12.15
C SER A 35 15.30 16.36 -13.28
N ASP A 36 15.26 17.63 -13.69
CA ASP A 36 14.36 18.13 -14.74
C ASP A 36 14.38 17.31 -16.03
N TRP A 37 15.53 16.71 -16.38
CA TRP A 37 15.72 15.91 -17.59
C TRP A 37 15.10 14.51 -17.60
N VAL A 38 14.43 14.11 -16.50
CA VAL A 38 13.83 12.76 -16.41
C VAL A 38 12.73 12.57 -17.46
N LEU A 39 11.99 13.64 -17.77
CA LEU A 39 10.86 13.56 -18.70
C LEU A 39 11.33 13.29 -20.11
N GLU A 40 12.36 14.01 -20.57
CA GLU A 40 12.98 13.80 -21.88
C GLU A 40 13.54 12.38 -21.99
N ALA A 41 14.28 11.93 -20.97
CA ALA A 41 14.85 10.59 -20.96
C ALA A 41 13.79 9.48 -21.02
N LEU A 42 12.68 9.64 -20.29
CA LEU A 42 11.57 8.68 -20.35
C LEU A 42 10.83 8.75 -21.69
N ASP A 43 10.78 9.91 -22.36
CA ASP A 43 10.12 10.09 -23.65
C ASP A 43 10.91 9.40 -24.79
N GLU A 44 12.22 9.24 -24.64
CA GLU A 44 13.11 8.51 -25.57
C GLU A 44 13.04 6.99 -25.43
N LEU A 45 12.57 6.47 -24.29
CA LEU A 45 12.51 5.04 -24.06
C LEU A 45 11.44 4.36 -24.92
N PRO A 46 11.77 3.23 -25.58
CA PRO A 46 10.79 2.46 -26.33
C PRO A 46 9.81 1.74 -25.40
N GLY A 47 8.61 1.48 -25.91
CA GLY A 47 7.61 0.66 -25.24
C GLY A 47 6.42 1.44 -24.66
N SER A 48 5.40 0.68 -24.25
CA SER A 48 4.16 1.20 -23.68
C SER A 48 4.21 1.08 -22.16
N PHE A 49 4.30 2.21 -21.47
CA PHE A 49 4.39 2.23 -20.03
C PHE A 49 3.85 3.53 -19.42
N LEU A 50 3.56 3.47 -18.12
CA LEU A 50 3.13 4.60 -17.32
C LEU A 50 3.72 4.54 -15.91
N LEU A 51 3.80 5.70 -15.26
CA LEU A 51 4.09 5.83 -13.84
C LEU A 51 2.86 6.40 -13.13
N THR A 52 2.58 5.87 -11.95
CA THR A 52 1.54 6.36 -11.06
C THR A 52 2.14 6.79 -9.73
N ASP A 53 1.48 7.74 -9.07
CA ASP A 53 1.90 8.23 -7.76
C ASP A 53 0.90 7.79 -6.68
N PRO A 54 1.27 6.84 -5.80
CA PRO A 54 0.40 6.35 -4.73
C PRO A 54 0.25 7.33 -3.56
N ALA A 55 1.07 8.38 -3.47
CA ALA A 55 0.94 9.40 -2.43
C ALA A 55 -0.17 10.42 -2.77
N LEU A 56 -0.55 10.53 -4.04
CA LEU A 56 -1.66 11.36 -4.48
C LEU A 56 -3.00 10.62 -4.37
N ALA A 57 -4.05 11.36 -3.98
CA ALA A 57 -5.39 10.82 -3.85
C ALA A 57 -5.86 10.18 -5.18
N GLY A 58 -6.41 8.97 -5.10
CA GLY A 58 -6.88 8.23 -6.28
C GLY A 58 -5.79 7.48 -7.06
N HIS A 59 -4.53 7.53 -6.63
CA HIS A 59 -3.39 6.86 -7.26
C HIS A 59 -3.30 7.18 -8.77
N PRO A 60 -3.17 8.47 -9.13
CA PRO A 60 -3.24 8.94 -10.50
C PRO A 60 -1.99 8.59 -11.32
N ILE A 61 -2.15 8.52 -12.64
CA ILE A 61 -1.07 8.48 -13.61
C ILE A 61 -0.37 9.84 -13.63
N VAL A 62 0.92 9.85 -13.31
CA VAL A 62 1.77 11.06 -13.34
C VAL A 62 2.67 11.11 -14.59
N TYR A 63 2.85 9.98 -15.27
CA TYR A 63 3.56 9.91 -16.55
C TYR A 63 2.97 8.83 -17.45
N ALA A 64 2.91 9.10 -18.75
CA ALA A 64 2.50 8.16 -19.79
C ALA A 64 3.47 8.26 -20.97
N SER A 65 4.00 7.12 -21.44
CA SER A 65 4.92 7.09 -22.57
C SER A 65 4.21 7.35 -23.91
N ARG A 66 4.99 7.71 -24.94
CA ARG A 66 4.47 7.83 -26.32
C ARG A 66 3.96 6.49 -26.84
N GLY A 67 4.63 5.39 -26.49
CA GLY A 67 4.20 4.03 -26.85
C GLY A 67 2.86 3.65 -26.21
N LEU A 68 2.56 4.13 -24.99
CA LEU A 68 1.26 3.91 -24.37
C LEU A 68 0.14 4.66 -25.11
N ALA A 69 0.39 5.90 -25.51
CA ALA A 69 -0.57 6.67 -26.29
C ALA A 69 -0.86 5.98 -27.64
N ALA A 70 0.18 5.50 -28.33
CA ALA A 70 0.03 4.74 -29.56
C ALA A 70 -0.71 3.40 -29.35
N LEU A 71 -0.43 2.67 -28.27
CA LEU A 71 -1.10 1.40 -27.97
C LEU A 71 -2.57 1.61 -27.62
N THR A 72 -2.89 2.58 -26.79
CA THR A 72 -4.24 2.72 -26.23
C THR A 72 -5.15 3.64 -27.04
N GLY A 73 -4.57 4.46 -27.94
CA GLY A 73 -5.30 5.49 -28.69
C GLY A 73 -5.67 6.73 -27.86
N TYR A 74 -5.35 6.74 -26.55
CA TYR A 74 -5.53 7.91 -25.70
C TYR A 74 -4.38 8.90 -25.87
N ALA A 75 -4.70 10.19 -25.98
CA ALA A 75 -3.68 11.22 -25.86
C ALA A 75 -3.13 11.24 -24.43
N ARG A 76 -1.84 11.53 -24.25
CA ARG A 76 -1.19 11.60 -22.92
C ARG A 76 -1.96 12.51 -21.96
N ARG A 77 -2.45 13.66 -22.45
CA ARG A 77 -3.27 14.61 -21.68
C ARG A 77 -4.59 14.04 -21.17
N GLU A 78 -5.15 13.02 -21.83
CA GLU A 78 -6.42 12.40 -21.44
C GLU A 78 -6.25 11.33 -20.36
N VAL A 79 -5.02 10.86 -20.12
CA VAL A 79 -4.71 9.81 -19.13
C VAL A 79 -3.98 10.34 -17.90
N LEU A 80 -3.21 11.42 -18.02
CA LEU A 80 -2.57 12.07 -16.88
C LEU A 80 -3.63 12.51 -15.86
N GLY A 81 -3.36 12.27 -14.57
CA GLY A 81 -4.28 12.58 -13.46
C GLY A 81 -5.37 11.54 -13.22
N ARG A 82 -5.57 10.58 -14.13
CA ARG A 82 -6.58 9.53 -13.98
C ARG A 82 -5.99 8.28 -13.35
N ASN A 83 -6.85 7.47 -12.73
CA ASN A 83 -6.45 6.13 -12.31
C ASN A 83 -6.33 5.20 -13.53
N ALA A 84 -5.35 4.30 -13.53
CA ALA A 84 -5.09 3.36 -14.63
C ALA A 84 -6.25 2.40 -14.97
N ARG A 85 -7.29 2.33 -14.11
CA ARG A 85 -8.54 1.64 -14.44
C ARG A 85 -9.28 2.20 -15.66
N VAL A 86 -8.89 3.37 -16.17
CA VAL A 86 -9.43 3.95 -17.41
C VAL A 86 -9.34 3.00 -18.60
N PHE A 87 -8.37 2.09 -18.61
CA PHE A 87 -8.20 1.10 -19.69
C PHE A 87 -9.07 -0.14 -19.52
N GLN A 88 -9.80 -0.30 -18.41
CA GLN A 88 -10.63 -1.48 -18.13
C GLN A 88 -12.06 -1.27 -18.66
N GLY A 89 -12.77 -2.35 -18.99
CA GLY A 89 -14.14 -2.31 -19.48
C GLY A 89 -14.96 -3.52 -19.05
N ALA A 90 -16.11 -3.71 -19.68
CA ALA A 90 -17.14 -4.65 -19.22
C ALA A 90 -16.66 -6.12 -19.19
N ALA A 91 -15.84 -6.53 -20.16
CA ALA A 91 -15.31 -7.89 -20.24
C ALA A 91 -13.92 -8.04 -19.61
N THR A 92 -13.40 -7.01 -18.94
CA THR A 92 -12.16 -7.15 -18.18
C THR A 92 -12.38 -8.09 -17.00
N ASP A 93 -11.60 -9.18 -16.94
CA ASP A 93 -11.70 -10.18 -15.87
C ASP A 93 -11.50 -9.56 -14.47
N ARG A 94 -12.48 -9.80 -13.60
CA ARG A 94 -12.47 -9.32 -12.22
C ARG A 94 -11.41 -10.00 -11.37
N ALA A 95 -11.05 -11.25 -11.65
CA ALA A 95 -10.00 -11.96 -10.94
C ALA A 95 -8.62 -11.37 -11.25
N ALA A 96 -8.33 -11.10 -12.53
CA ALA A 96 -7.14 -10.35 -12.94
C ALA A 96 -7.06 -8.97 -12.25
N VAL A 97 -8.16 -8.21 -12.23
CA VAL A 97 -8.21 -6.89 -11.55
C VAL A 97 -7.99 -7.02 -10.03
N ALA A 98 -8.55 -8.05 -9.39
CA ALA A 98 -8.33 -8.33 -7.98
C ALA A 98 -6.85 -8.66 -7.69
N GLY A 99 -6.21 -9.45 -8.54
CA GLY A 99 -4.77 -9.76 -8.46
C GLY A 99 -3.89 -8.51 -8.55
N VAL A 100 -4.20 -7.61 -9.48
CA VAL A 100 -3.53 -6.29 -9.59
C VAL A 100 -3.74 -5.46 -8.34
N ARG A 101 -4.98 -5.38 -7.84
CA ARG A 101 -5.31 -4.61 -6.63
C ARG A 101 -4.54 -5.15 -5.42
N GLU A 102 -4.44 -6.47 -5.31
CA GLU A 102 -3.71 -7.11 -4.23
C GLU A 102 -2.21 -6.87 -4.34
N ALA A 103 -1.65 -6.92 -5.55
CA ALA A 103 -0.25 -6.57 -5.77
C ALA A 103 0.08 -5.12 -5.40
N VAL A 104 -0.83 -4.18 -5.69
CA VAL A 104 -0.71 -2.78 -5.29
C VAL A 104 -0.72 -2.64 -3.77
N ARG A 105 -1.67 -3.28 -3.07
CA ARG A 105 -1.73 -3.26 -1.60
C ARG A 105 -0.50 -3.89 -0.96
N ALA A 106 -0.08 -5.02 -1.50
CA ALA A 106 1.11 -5.75 -1.08
C ALA A 106 2.40 -5.17 -1.68
N GLN A 107 2.38 -3.97 -2.29
CA GLN A 107 3.51 -3.29 -2.95
C GLN A 107 4.55 -4.25 -3.53
N ARG A 108 4.08 -5.18 -4.37
CA ARG A 108 4.89 -6.24 -4.97
C ARG A 108 4.75 -6.21 -6.48
N ALA A 109 5.76 -6.75 -7.16
CA ALA A 109 5.63 -6.95 -8.58
C ALA A 109 4.52 -7.96 -8.89
N HIS A 110 3.82 -7.75 -10.00
CA HIS A 110 2.81 -8.67 -10.47
C HIS A 110 2.71 -8.58 -11.99
N GLN A 111 2.56 -9.74 -12.61
CA GLN A 111 2.40 -9.87 -14.05
C GLN A 111 1.12 -10.64 -14.33
N VAL A 112 0.29 -10.10 -15.21
CA VAL A 112 -1.02 -10.68 -15.53
C VAL A 112 -1.41 -10.31 -16.96
N ALA A 113 -2.02 -11.25 -17.68
CA ALA A 113 -2.70 -10.94 -18.93
C ALA A 113 -4.07 -10.36 -18.62
N ILE A 114 -4.37 -9.19 -19.16
CA ILE A 114 -5.61 -8.47 -18.87
C ILE A 114 -6.19 -7.88 -20.16
N LEU A 115 -7.51 -7.97 -20.29
CA LEU A 115 -8.25 -7.34 -21.39
C LEU A 115 -8.43 -5.85 -21.10
N ASN A 116 -7.84 -5.01 -21.94
CA ASN A 116 -7.98 -3.56 -21.89
C ASN A 116 -8.75 -3.04 -23.11
N TYR A 117 -9.27 -1.82 -23.00
CA TYR A 117 -10.03 -1.14 -24.03
C TYR A 117 -9.28 0.10 -24.50
N ARG A 118 -9.21 0.27 -25.82
CA ARG A 118 -8.67 1.49 -26.43
C ARG A 118 -9.68 2.64 -26.32
N ARG A 119 -9.25 3.85 -26.68
CA ARG A 119 -10.11 5.04 -26.69
C ARG A 119 -11.36 4.88 -27.57
N ASP A 120 -11.26 4.11 -28.64
CA ASP A 120 -12.38 3.80 -29.55
C ASP A 120 -13.31 2.69 -29.04
N GLY A 121 -13.02 2.12 -27.86
CA GLY A 121 -13.79 1.02 -27.27
C GLY A 121 -13.40 -0.37 -27.80
N SER A 122 -12.40 -0.50 -28.68
CA SER A 122 -11.92 -1.81 -29.12
C SER A 122 -11.18 -2.55 -28.00
N PRO A 123 -11.53 -3.83 -27.73
CA PRO A 123 -10.83 -4.64 -26.74
C PRO A 123 -9.48 -5.14 -27.30
N HIS A 124 -8.47 -5.21 -26.44
CA HIS A 124 -7.17 -5.80 -26.76
C HIS A 124 -6.53 -6.42 -25.52
N TRP A 125 -5.86 -7.55 -25.71
CA TRP A 125 -5.12 -8.21 -24.64
C TRP A 125 -3.75 -7.57 -24.45
N VAL A 126 -3.40 -7.33 -23.18
CA VAL A 126 -2.05 -6.89 -22.81
C VAL A 126 -1.51 -7.74 -21.67
N LEU A 127 -0.22 -8.05 -21.73
CA LEU A 127 0.54 -8.46 -20.58
C LEU A 127 0.88 -7.21 -19.79
N LEU A 128 0.25 -7.06 -18.63
CA LEU A 128 0.55 -6.01 -17.68
C LEU A 128 1.66 -6.50 -16.76
N HIS A 129 2.83 -5.84 -16.80
CA HIS A 129 3.86 -5.99 -15.79
C HIS A 129 3.85 -4.76 -14.88
N LEU A 130 3.35 -4.95 -13.65
CA LEU A 130 3.32 -3.95 -12.60
C LEU A 130 4.52 -4.14 -11.67
N ALA A 131 5.27 -3.08 -11.41
CA ALA A 131 6.40 -3.09 -10.50
C ALA A 131 6.41 -1.82 -9.62
N PRO A 132 6.56 -1.95 -8.29
CA PRO A 132 6.80 -0.80 -7.43
C PRO A 132 8.20 -0.22 -7.66
N VAL A 133 8.32 1.11 -7.54
CA VAL A 133 9.58 1.85 -7.53
C VAL A 133 9.71 2.49 -6.14
N PHE A 134 10.76 2.10 -5.42
CA PHE A 134 11.03 2.56 -4.08
C PHE A 134 12.16 3.56 -4.08
N HIS A 135 12.17 4.41 -3.07
CA HIS A 135 13.34 5.17 -2.69
C HIS A 135 14.37 4.21 -2.08
N ALA A 136 15.62 4.35 -2.51
CA ALA A 136 16.69 3.40 -2.27
C ALA A 136 17.34 3.52 -0.89
N ARG A 137 16.96 4.50 -0.05
CA ARG A 137 17.50 4.64 1.32
C ARG A 137 16.48 4.33 2.42
N ASP A 138 15.22 4.71 2.25
CA ASP A 138 14.18 4.57 3.28
C ASP A 138 13.12 3.51 2.91
N GLY A 139 13.25 2.88 1.73
CA GLY A 139 12.31 1.89 1.24
C GLY A 139 10.90 2.43 0.95
N ARG A 140 10.69 3.75 0.98
CA ARG A 140 9.38 4.36 0.73
C ARG A 140 8.96 4.11 -0.72
N LEU A 141 7.70 3.75 -0.91
CA LEU A 141 7.14 3.60 -2.25
C LEU A 141 6.97 4.98 -2.89
N LEU A 142 7.63 5.20 -4.02
CA LEU A 142 7.56 6.46 -4.77
C LEU A 142 6.56 6.38 -5.90
N HIS A 143 6.64 5.32 -6.72
CA HIS A 143 5.77 5.14 -7.87
C HIS A 143 5.41 3.68 -8.08
N PHE A 144 4.34 3.43 -8.83
CA PHE A 144 4.21 2.16 -9.54
C PHE A 144 4.47 2.37 -11.02
N LEU A 145 5.35 1.53 -11.56
CA LEU A 145 5.61 1.36 -12.98
C LEU A 145 4.68 0.28 -13.53
N ALA A 146 3.94 0.59 -14.58
CA ALA A 146 3.17 -0.39 -15.33
C ALA A 146 3.65 -0.41 -16.79
N VAL A 147 4.17 -1.55 -17.23
CA VAL A 147 4.51 -1.83 -18.63
C VAL A 147 3.41 -2.67 -19.25
N GLN A 148 2.97 -2.31 -20.46
CA GLN A 148 1.94 -3.03 -21.21
C GLN A 148 2.53 -3.58 -22.50
N VAL A 149 2.55 -4.91 -22.66
CA VAL A 149 2.95 -5.57 -23.91
C VAL A 149 1.71 -6.17 -24.56
N PRO A 150 1.32 -5.77 -25.78
CA PRO A 150 0.17 -6.36 -26.45
C PRO A 150 0.39 -7.86 -26.69
N ILE A 151 -0.65 -8.67 -26.46
CA ILE A 151 -0.67 -10.11 -26.71
C ILE A 151 -1.60 -10.38 -27.89
N ASP A 152 -1.24 -11.32 -28.76
CA ASP A 152 -2.11 -11.76 -29.86
C ASP A 152 -3.28 -12.61 -29.35
N ALA A 153 -4.50 -12.10 -29.52
CA ALA A 153 -5.74 -12.72 -29.04
C ALA A 153 -6.04 -14.09 -29.67
N LYS A 154 -5.38 -14.45 -30.77
CA LYS A 154 -5.56 -15.77 -31.42
C LYS A 154 -4.93 -16.93 -30.64
N ARG A 155 -4.14 -16.64 -29.59
CA ARG A 155 -3.43 -17.64 -28.78
C ARG A 155 -4.25 -17.98 -27.53
N ARG A 156 -5.21 -18.89 -27.71
CA ARG A 156 -6.00 -19.49 -26.62
C ARG A 156 -5.27 -20.70 -26.04
N ALA A 157 -5.38 -20.96 -24.74
CA ALA A 157 -4.77 -22.11 -24.10
C ALA A 157 -5.36 -23.41 -24.70
N ALA A 158 -4.52 -24.39 -25.01
CA ALA A 158 -5.01 -25.73 -25.35
C ALA A 158 -5.56 -26.40 -24.08
N PRO A 159 -6.69 -27.12 -24.13
CA PRO A 159 -7.23 -27.80 -22.95
C PRO A 159 -6.23 -28.85 -22.45
N CYS A 160 -5.80 -28.71 -21.19
CA CYS A 160 -5.03 -29.71 -20.47
C CYS A 160 -5.88 -30.98 -20.31
N ARG A 161 -5.75 -31.95 -21.22
CA ARG A 161 -6.20 -33.33 -21.02
C ARG A 161 -5.16 -34.09 -20.18
N GLY A 162 -5.21 -33.91 -18.87
CA GLY A 162 -4.43 -34.69 -17.91
C GLY A 162 -5.36 -35.34 -16.89
N ALA A 163 -5.43 -36.66 -16.93
CA ALA A 163 -6.33 -37.50 -16.14
C ALA A 163 -6.14 -37.37 -14.63
N GLN A 164 -7.24 -37.13 -13.92
CA GLN A 164 -7.49 -37.71 -12.59
C GLN A 164 -9.01 -37.82 -12.38
N GLN A 165 -9.54 -39.02 -12.65
CA GLN A 165 -10.78 -39.49 -12.05
C GLN A 165 -10.58 -39.58 -10.55
N GLY A 166 -11.54 -39.08 -9.76
CA GLY A 166 -11.74 -39.55 -8.39
C GLY A 166 -12.20 -38.49 -7.40
N ALA A 167 -13.41 -38.70 -6.89
CA ALA A 167 -13.97 -38.16 -5.65
C ALA A 167 -14.48 -36.70 -5.65
N VAL A 168 -15.75 -36.59 -6.01
CA VAL A 168 -16.70 -35.67 -5.39
C VAL A 168 -16.73 -35.96 -3.88
N LEU A 169 -16.26 -35.03 -3.05
CA LEU A 169 -16.69 -34.92 -1.66
C LEU A 169 -16.95 -33.45 -1.34
N ALA A 170 -18.21 -33.07 -1.54
CA ALA A 170 -18.82 -31.98 -0.83
C ALA A 170 -18.83 -32.31 0.67
N ALA A 171 -18.26 -31.44 1.49
CA ALA A 171 -18.49 -31.42 2.92
C ALA A 171 -18.37 -29.98 3.43
N CYS A 172 -19.43 -29.20 3.20
CA CYS A 172 -19.78 -28.11 4.10
C CYS A 172 -20.30 -28.76 5.39
N ARG A 173 -19.64 -28.51 6.52
CA ARG A 173 -20.17 -28.87 7.84
C ARG A 173 -20.47 -27.59 8.59
N GLU A 174 -21.75 -27.32 8.74
CA GLU A 174 -22.35 -26.31 9.60
C GLU A 174 -23.09 -27.05 10.71
N GLU A 175 -22.75 -26.78 11.97
CA GLU A 175 -23.45 -27.29 13.15
C GLU A 175 -23.90 -26.09 13.97
N ALA A 176 -25.19 -25.78 13.87
CA ALA A 176 -25.96 -25.09 14.91
C ALA A 176 -27.44 -25.49 14.71
N ARG A 177 -27.87 -26.50 15.48
CA ARG A 177 -29.28 -26.85 15.65
C ARG A 177 -29.90 -25.89 16.66
N VAL A 178 -31.10 -25.39 16.38
CA VAL A 178 -32.18 -25.23 17.38
C VAL A 178 -33.52 -25.51 16.67
N ASP A 179 -34.34 -26.30 17.36
CA ASP A 179 -35.69 -26.79 17.05
C ASP A 179 -36.72 -25.72 16.64
N GLU A 180 -37.75 -26.12 15.89
CA GLU A 180 -39.13 -26.28 16.37
C GLU A 180 -40.11 -26.61 15.22
N ASP A 181 -41.11 -27.43 15.53
CA ASP A 181 -42.02 -28.17 14.68
C ASP A 181 -43.12 -27.35 13.95
N PHE A 182 -43.59 -27.83 12.78
CA PHE A 182 -44.98 -28.23 12.43
C PHE A 182 -45.25 -28.32 10.89
N PRO A 183 -46.20 -29.16 10.42
CA PRO A 183 -46.16 -29.77 9.09
C PRO A 183 -47.26 -29.35 8.08
N CYS A 184 -47.02 -29.81 6.84
CA CYS A 184 -47.98 -30.19 5.79
C CYS A 184 -48.50 -29.08 4.84
N ALA A 185 -48.15 -29.19 3.55
CA ALA A 185 -49.06 -29.72 2.53
C ALA A 185 -48.45 -29.59 1.12
N SER A 186 -48.38 -30.74 0.45
CA SER A 186 -48.08 -30.94 -0.96
C SER A 186 -48.98 -30.14 -1.90
N HIS A 187 -48.39 -29.34 -2.80
CA HIS A 187 -49.00 -29.05 -4.11
C HIS A 187 -47.92 -29.13 -5.19
N ALA A 188 -47.91 -30.28 -5.89
CA ALA A 188 -47.26 -30.43 -7.16
C ALA A 188 -48.00 -29.58 -8.22
N GLY A 189 -47.28 -28.75 -8.96
CA GLY A 189 -47.91 -27.98 -10.03
C GLY A 189 -46.96 -27.05 -10.78
N LYS A 190 -46.57 -27.51 -11.97
CA LYS A 190 -46.07 -26.75 -13.13
C LYS A 190 -44.61 -26.31 -13.11
N VAL A 191 -43.83 -27.16 -13.77
CA VAL A 191 -42.70 -26.83 -14.65
C VAL A 191 -42.93 -25.49 -15.35
N PHE A 192 -42.20 -24.46 -14.91
CA PHE A 192 -41.87 -23.32 -15.75
C PHE A 192 -40.48 -23.60 -16.33
N VAL A 193 -40.46 -23.89 -17.63
CA VAL A 193 -39.23 -23.85 -18.42
C VAL A 193 -38.91 -22.38 -18.58
N ASP A 194 -37.94 -21.85 -17.83
CA ASP A 194 -37.34 -20.57 -18.17
C ASP A 194 -36.10 -20.80 -19.02
N MET A 195 -36.19 -20.21 -20.20
CA MET A 195 -35.38 -20.46 -21.38
C MET A 195 -34.48 -19.24 -21.56
N ASP A 196 -33.24 -19.35 -21.08
CA ASP A 196 -32.01 -18.89 -21.76
C ASP A 196 -30.86 -18.87 -20.75
N LYS A 197 -30.38 -20.06 -20.37
CA LYS A 197 -28.97 -20.25 -20.03
C LYS A 197 -28.15 -20.21 -21.33
N ARG A 198 -28.11 -19.06 -22.01
CA ARG A 198 -27.00 -18.81 -22.94
C ARG A 198 -25.75 -18.71 -22.06
N GLY A 199 -24.92 -19.74 -22.17
CA GLY A 199 -23.74 -19.95 -21.35
C GLY A 199 -22.94 -18.66 -21.24
N LEU A 200 -22.62 -18.29 -20.00
CA LEU A 200 -21.45 -17.48 -19.73
C LEU A 200 -20.26 -18.36 -20.14
N GLU A 201 -19.92 -18.33 -21.43
CA GLU A 201 -18.60 -18.74 -21.86
C GLU A 201 -17.64 -17.81 -21.13
N SER A 202 -17.10 -18.29 -20.00
CA SER A 202 -15.91 -17.73 -19.40
C SER A 202 -14.84 -17.80 -20.48
N GLU A 203 -14.69 -16.74 -21.28
CA GLU A 203 -13.63 -16.66 -22.28
C GLU A 203 -12.31 -17.01 -21.58
N GLU A 204 -11.66 -18.08 -22.06
CA GLU A 204 -10.43 -18.57 -21.45
C GLU A 204 -9.38 -17.45 -21.44
N PRO A 205 -8.68 -17.24 -20.31
CA PRO A 205 -7.70 -16.17 -20.20
C PRO A 205 -6.58 -16.34 -21.23
N CYS A 206 -6.33 -15.28 -22.00
CA CYS A 206 -5.24 -15.27 -22.98
C CYS A 206 -3.89 -15.41 -22.25
N VAL A 207 -3.00 -16.26 -22.76
CA VAL A 207 -1.71 -16.56 -22.13
C VAL A 207 -0.59 -15.83 -22.86
N ALA A 208 0.20 -15.05 -22.11
CA ALA A 208 1.40 -14.43 -22.65
C ALA A 208 2.56 -15.44 -22.79
N THR A 209 3.29 -15.34 -23.89
CA THR A 209 4.52 -16.09 -24.17
C THR A 209 5.67 -15.65 -23.27
N GLU A 210 6.66 -16.53 -23.07
CA GLU A 210 7.86 -16.17 -22.29
C GLU A 210 8.61 -14.98 -22.91
N SER A 211 8.63 -14.86 -24.24
CA SER A 211 9.23 -13.70 -24.92
C SER A 211 8.50 -12.39 -24.61
N GLU A 212 7.17 -12.39 -24.53
CA GLU A 212 6.38 -11.22 -24.13
C GLU A 212 6.65 -10.86 -22.65
N LYS A 213 6.78 -11.86 -21.77
CA LYS A 213 7.13 -11.66 -20.36
C LYS A 213 8.53 -11.07 -20.19
N GLU A 214 9.51 -11.61 -20.91
CA GLU A 214 10.89 -11.14 -20.90
C GLU A 214 11.00 -9.71 -21.46
N LYS A 215 10.29 -9.42 -22.55
CA LYS A 215 10.20 -8.06 -23.11
C LYS A 215 9.65 -7.06 -22.08
N ALA A 216 8.59 -7.44 -21.35
CA ALA A 216 8.00 -6.58 -20.32
C ALA A 216 9.00 -6.30 -19.18
N ILE A 217 9.71 -7.31 -18.70
CA ILE A 217 10.73 -7.19 -17.63
C ILE A 217 11.91 -6.34 -18.11
N SER A 218 12.40 -6.58 -19.33
CA SER A 218 13.51 -5.83 -19.93
C SER A 218 13.16 -4.35 -20.08
N THR A 219 11.97 -4.04 -20.59
CA THR A 219 11.47 -2.66 -20.68
C THR A 219 11.39 -2.02 -19.30
N ALA A 220 10.88 -2.76 -18.30
CA ALA A 220 10.84 -2.27 -16.92
C ALA A 220 12.25 -2.03 -16.33
N ASN A 221 13.27 -2.81 -16.72
CA ASN A 221 14.66 -2.60 -16.30
C ASN A 221 15.20 -1.29 -16.84
N SER A 222 15.02 -1.04 -18.14
CA SER A 222 15.49 0.19 -18.79
C SER A 222 14.86 1.44 -18.16
N ILE A 223 13.56 1.39 -17.84
CA ILE A 223 12.86 2.51 -17.21
C ILE A 223 13.36 2.77 -15.80
N VAL A 224 13.46 1.73 -14.96
CA VAL A 224 13.98 1.88 -13.59
C VAL A 224 15.44 2.36 -13.61
N PHE A 225 16.24 1.91 -14.58
CA PHE A 225 17.61 2.39 -14.76
C PHE A 225 17.64 3.90 -15.09
N ALA A 226 16.78 4.36 -16.01
CA ALA A 226 16.66 5.80 -16.31
C ALA A 226 16.25 6.59 -15.06
N LEU A 227 15.20 6.15 -14.35
CA LEU A 227 14.77 6.79 -13.10
C LEU A 227 15.90 6.84 -12.07
N ASN A 228 16.66 5.74 -11.90
CA ASN A 228 17.80 5.70 -10.98
C ASN A 228 18.88 6.71 -11.38
N ARG A 229 19.26 6.75 -12.67
CA ARG A 229 20.25 7.70 -13.19
C ARG A 229 19.90 9.15 -12.85
N TYR A 230 18.65 9.55 -13.07
CA TYR A 230 18.20 10.94 -12.83
C TYR A 230 17.77 11.22 -11.39
N SER A 231 17.59 10.20 -10.56
CA SER A 231 17.37 10.33 -9.11
C SER A 231 18.66 10.56 -8.30
N LYS A 232 19.82 10.14 -8.83
CA LYS A 232 21.11 10.37 -8.16
C LYS A 232 21.48 11.85 -8.07
N LEU A 233 21.00 12.66 -9.02
CA LEU A 233 21.25 14.10 -9.07
C LEU A 233 20.45 14.89 -8.03
N THR A 234 19.36 14.32 -7.50
CA THR A 234 18.51 14.92 -6.46
C THR A 234 18.76 14.32 -5.07
N GLY A 235 19.68 13.36 -4.95
CA GLY A 235 19.95 12.63 -3.71
C GLY A 235 18.88 11.59 -3.33
N LEU A 236 17.85 11.40 -4.17
CA LEU A 236 16.68 10.54 -3.93
C LEU A 236 16.76 9.24 -4.73
N ALA A 237 17.91 8.56 -4.70
CA ALA A 237 18.18 7.33 -5.46
C ALA A 237 16.99 6.35 -5.43
N VAL A 238 16.68 5.68 -6.54
CA VAL A 238 15.54 4.73 -6.61
C VAL A 238 15.96 3.29 -6.89
N SER A 239 15.13 2.35 -6.45
CA SER A 239 15.32 0.91 -6.61
C SER A 239 14.00 0.18 -6.87
N ARG A 240 14.05 -0.93 -7.61
CA ARG A 240 12.92 -1.85 -7.77
C ARG A 240 12.72 -2.72 -6.53
N LYS A 241 13.82 -3.12 -5.90
CA LYS A 241 13.78 -3.78 -4.60
C LYS A 241 13.63 -2.68 -3.56
N ARG A 242 12.68 -2.83 -2.64
CA ARG A 242 12.64 -1.98 -1.46
C ARG A 242 14.01 -2.11 -0.80
N CYS A 243 14.69 -0.98 -0.60
CA CYS A 243 15.94 -1.03 0.14
C CYS A 243 15.60 -1.28 1.60
N ASP A 244 16.11 -2.37 2.12
CA ASP A 244 16.04 -2.74 3.54
C ASP A 244 17.21 -2.11 4.31
N SER A 245 17.71 -0.94 3.89
CA SER A 245 18.87 -0.31 4.53
C SER A 245 18.52 0.09 5.97
N VAL A 246 19.23 -0.58 6.87
CA VAL A 246 18.89 -0.95 8.25
C VAL A 246 17.68 -1.89 8.24
N GLY A 247 17.94 -3.18 8.48
CA GLY A 247 17.01 -4.31 8.36
C GLY A 247 15.79 -4.23 9.28
N ILE A 248 14.98 -3.19 9.09
CA ILE A 248 13.77 -2.84 9.83
C ILE A 248 12.62 -3.08 8.86
N PRO A 249 11.78 -4.08 9.10
CA PRO A 249 10.62 -4.35 8.27
C PRO A 249 9.69 -3.12 8.24
N ALA A 250 9.52 -2.53 7.05
CA ALA A 250 8.60 -1.41 6.87
C ALA A 250 7.15 -1.85 7.12
N LEU A 251 6.46 -1.17 8.03
CA LEU A 251 5.05 -1.42 8.34
C LEU A 251 4.17 -1.22 7.09
N SER A 252 3.07 -1.98 7.00
CA SER A 252 2.09 -1.78 5.92
C SER A 252 1.46 -0.38 6.01
N SER A 253 1.07 0.21 4.88
CA SER A 253 0.43 1.53 4.86
C SER A 253 -0.85 1.57 5.69
N SER A 254 -1.62 0.48 5.69
CA SER A 254 -2.83 0.34 6.50
C SER A 254 -2.53 0.31 8.00
N LEU A 255 -1.43 -0.33 8.41
CA LEU A 255 -0.98 -0.28 9.81
C LEU A 255 -0.60 1.15 10.19
N ASN A 256 0.23 1.79 9.36
CA ASN A 256 0.74 3.12 9.61
C ASN A 256 -0.41 4.15 9.77
N LEU A 257 -1.43 4.09 8.90
CA LEU A 257 -2.62 4.92 9.02
C LEU A 257 -3.41 4.69 10.32
N SER A 258 -3.48 3.44 10.78
CA SER A 258 -4.19 3.08 12.02
C SER A 258 -3.42 3.57 13.25
N LEU A 259 -2.10 3.40 13.25
CA LEU A 259 -1.21 3.86 14.32
C LEU A 259 -1.19 5.38 14.43
N GLY A 260 -1.25 6.12 13.30
CA GLY A 260 -1.28 7.58 13.28
C GLY A 260 -2.52 8.22 13.92
N ARG A 261 -3.57 7.44 14.22
CA ARG A 261 -4.77 7.93 14.92
C ARG A 261 -4.60 7.95 16.44
N ILE A 262 -3.63 7.19 16.96
CA ILE A 262 -3.39 7.07 18.40
C ILE A 262 -2.64 8.32 18.87
N LYS A 263 -3.20 9.01 19.86
CA LYS A 263 -2.68 10.31 20.36
C LYS A 263 -1.66 10.19 21.50
N GLN A 264 -1.45 8.99 22.01
CA GLN A 264 -0.53 8.72 23.11
C GLN A 264 0.91 8.59 22.57
N SER A 265 1.89 8.84 23.43
CA SER A 265 3.31 8.68 23.08
C SER A 265 3.70 7.21 23.14
N PHE A 266 3.99 6.63 21.98
CA PHE A 266 4.51 5.26 21.90
C PHE A 266 5.47 5.06 20.73
N VAL A 267 6.27 4.01 20.86
CA VAL A 267 7.07 3.41 19.78
C VAL A 267 6.77 1.92 19.65
N LEU A 268 6.99 1.37 18.46
CA LEU A 268 7.02 -0.07 18.23
C LEU A 268 8.45 -0.51 18.00
N THR A 269 8.87 -1.60 18.62
CA THR A 269 10.15 -2.26 18.38
C THR A 269 9.94 -3.69 17.91
N HIS A 270 10.96 -4.23 17.24
CA HIS A 270 10.89 -5.57 16.67
C HIS A 270 11.83 -6.53 17.38
N SER A 271 11.26 -7.49 18.12
CA SER A 271 12.06 -8.27 19.07
C SER A 271 12.93 -9.36 18.49
N CYS A 272 12.59 -9.82 17.29
CA CYS A 272 13.40 -10.80 16.58
C CYS A 272 14.59 -10.18 15.84
N LEU A 273 14.77 -8.86 15.90
CA LEU A 273 15.89 -8.17 15.27
C LEU A 273 16.97 -7.86 16.32
N PRO A 274 18.25 -7.91 15.94
CA PRO A 274 19.34 -7.50 16.82
C PRO A 274 19.09 -6.09 17.35
N ASP A 275 19.33 -5.89 18.64
CA ASP A 275 19.21 -4.60 19.32
C ASP A 275 17.78 -4.03 19.46
N MET A 276 16.72 -4.78 19.15
CA MET A 276 15.32 -4.35 19.36
C MET A 276 15.02 -2.95 18.76
N PRO A 277 15.28 -2.71 17.46
CA PRO A 277 15.21 -1.39 16.89
C PRO A 277 13.77 -0.85 16.87
N ILE A 278 13.63 0.47 17.01
CA ILE A 278 12.39 1.20 16.80
C ILE A 278 12.05 1.15 15.32
N ILE A 279 10.85 0.67 15.01
CA ILE A 279 10.33 0.54 13.65
C ILE A 279 9.19 1.52 13.36
N TYR A 280 8.65 2.14 14.41
CA TYR A 280 7.61 3.15 14.33
C TYR A 280 7.69 4.07 15.55
N ALA A 281 7.55 5.38 15.31
CA ALA A 281 7.44 6.39 16.35
C ALA A 281 6.23 7.29 16.10
N SER A 282 5.36 7.38 17.10
CA SER A 282 4.18 8.25 17.09
C SER A 282 4.57 9.74 17.07
N ASP A 283 3.67 10.60 16.58
CA ASP A 283 3.88 12.06 16.62
C ASP A 283 3.99 12.58 18.06
N ALA A 284 3.27 11.97 19.00
CA ALA A 284 3.34 12.30 20.42
C ALA A 284 4.71 11.94 21.02
N PHE A 285 5.33 10.83 20.59
CA PHE A 285 6.69 10.47 21.01
C PHE A 285 7.74 11.46 20.49
N VAL A 286 7.66 11.82 19.21
CA VAL A 286 8.51 12.86 18.60
C VAL A 286 8.37 14.19 19.36
N SER A 287 7.14 14.57 19.69
CA SER A 287 6.86 15.80 20.44
C SER A 287 7.37 15.74 21.89
N LEU A 288 7.22 14.60 22.56
CA LEU A 288 7.65 14.40 23.94
C LEU A 288 9.17 14.46 24.09
N THR A 289 9.89 13.85 23.15
CA THR A 289 11.33 13.59 23.27
C THR A 289 12.20 14.60 22.51
N GLY A 290 11.63 15.29 21.52
CA GLY A 290 12.33 16.24 20.67
C GLY A 290 13.20 15.61 19.57
N TYR A 291 13.29 14.27 19.52
CA TYR A 291 13.96 13.58 18.42
C TYR A 291 13.07 13.51 17.18
N SER A 292 13.66 13.72 16.00
CA SER A 292 12.93 13.51 14.76
C SER A 292 12.67 12.02 14.54
N ARG A 293 11.63 11.70 13.77
CA ARG A 293 11.30 10.31 13.44
C ARG A 293 12.47 9.62 12.73
N GLU A 294 13.18 10.33 11.87
CA GLU A 294 14.32 9.83 11.10
C GLU A 294 15.53 9.52 11.99
N GLU A 295 15.66 10.19 13.14
CA GLU A 295 16.74 9.98 14.10
C GLU A 295 16.51 8.74 14.98
N VAL A 296 15.25 8.41 15.27
CA VAL A 296 14.92 7.31 16.19
C VAL A 296 14.62 5.99 15.48
N LEU A 297 14.16 6.04 14.23
CA LEU A 297 13.90 4.82 13.45
C LEU A 297 15.22 4.06 13.24
N GLY A 298 15.24 2.81 13.72
CA GLY A 298 16.40 1.93 13.67
C GLY A 298 17.30 1.96 14.89
N CYS A 299 17.10 2.92 15.79
CA CYS A 299 17.78 2.94 17.06
C CYS A 299 17.04 2.07 18.09
N ASN A 300 17.75 1.57 19.08
CA ASN A 300 17.13 1.03 20.28
C ASN A 300 16.52 2.17 21.13
N CYS A 301 15.44 1.90 21.87
CA CYS A 301 14.79 2.89 22.76
C CYS A 301 15.72 3.49 23.83
N ARG A 302 16.89 2.88 24.09
CA ARG A 302 17.95 3.44 24.93
C ARG A 302 18.49 4.79 24.48
N VAL A 303 18.07 5.30 23.31
CA VAL A 303 18.34 6.68 22.89
C VAL A 303 17.85 7.73 23.90
N LEU A 304 16.85 7.37 24.73
CA LEU A 304 16.36 8.21 25.82
C LEU A 304 17.11 8.00 27.14
N ASN A 305 18.05 7.07 27.21
CA ASN A 305 18.81 6.83 28.44
C ASN A 305 19.87 7.92 28.63
N GLY A 306 20.13 8.26 29.88
CA GLY A 306 21.23 9.14 30.28
C GLY A 306 21.99 8.59 31.48
N PRO A 307 22.84 9.42 32.11
CA PRO A 307 23.78 8.98 33.14
C PRO A 307 23.11 8.35 34.37
N ASP A 308 21.90 8.79 34.72
CA ASP A 308 21.18 8.32 35.91
C ASP A 308 20.05 7.33 35.58
N THR A 309 19.96 6.83 34.33
CA THR A 309 18.94 5.85 33.94
C THR A 309 19.31 4.45 34.42
N SER A 310 18.52 3.86 35.32
CA SER A 310 18.68 2.47 35.75
C SER A 310 18.07 1.50 34.72
N LEU A 311 18.90 0.62 34.16
CA LEU A 311 18.53 -0.33 33.11
C LEU A 311 17.97 -1.65 33.68
N GLU A 312 16.79 -2.06 33.23
CA GLU A 312 16.31 -3.44 33.33
C GLU A 312 15.98 -4.00 31.94
N VAL A 313 16.32 -5.27 31.70
CA VAL A 313 15.93 -5.99 30.48
C VAL A 313 14.49 -6.46 30.67
N LEU A 314 13.57 -5.95 29.85
CA LEU A 314 12.13 -6.21 29.98
C LEU A 314 11.68 -7.24 28.93
N GLU A 315 11.47 -8.49 29.35
CA GLU A 315 10.97 -9.57 28.48
C GLU A 315 9.44 -9.76 28.57
N GLU A 316 8.82 -9.30 29.66
CA GLU A 316 7.39 -9.43 29.92
C GLU A 316 6.68 -8.07 29.98
N ALA A 317 5.34 -8.12 29.97
CA ALA A 317 4.54 -6.90 30.10
C ALA A 317 4.76 -6.28 31.48
N CYS A 318 5.26 -5.06 31.52
CA CYS A 318 5.62 -4.37 32.75
C CYS A 318 5.47 -2.86 32.60
N THR A 319 5.30 -2.19 33.74
CA THR A 319 5.34 -0.74 33.85
C THR A 319 6.46 -0.39 34.81
N VAL A 320 7.36 0.48 34.41
CA VAL A 320 8.50 0.93 35.20
C VAL A 320 8.55 2.45 35.20
N ASP A 321 8.90 3.04 36.34
CA ASP A 321 9.22 4.47 36.44
C ASP A 321 10.74 4.61 36.31
N LEU A 322 11.19 5.31 35.28
CA LEU A 322 12.63 5.54 35.04
C LEU A 322 12.89 6.99 34.62
N LEU A 323 14.13 7.42 34.83
CA LEU A 323 14.56 8.74 34.39
C LEU A 323 15.02 8.68 32.92
N SER A 324 14.33 9.43 32.06
CA SER A 324 14.60 9.55 30.62
C SER A 324 15.09 10.95 30.26
N TYR A 325 15.77 11.08 29.13
CA TYR A 325 16.35 12.34 28.65
C TYR A 325 15.88 12.67 27.23
N ARG A 326 15.52 13.93 27.03
CA ARG A 326 15.14 14.49 25.73
C ARG A 326 16.38 14.84 24.91
N LYS A 327 16.17 15.13 23.62
CA LYS A 327 17.24 15.56 22.71
C LYS A 327 17.99 16.81 23.17
N ASP A 328 17.30 17.73 23.85
CA ASP A 328 17.89 18.96 24.39
C ASP A 328 18.70 18.74 25.69
N GLY A 329 18.75 17.49 26.18
CA GLY A 329 19.43 17.11 27.42
C GLY A 329 18.57 17.25 28.69
N SER A 330 17.35 17.78 28.60
CA SER A 330 16.44 17.85 29.75
C SER A 330 15.97 16.45 30.16
N SER A 331 15.90 16.19 31.46
CA SER A 331 15.38 14.93 31.99
C SER A 331 13.87 15.00 32.28
N PHE A 332 13.22 13.83 32.32
CA PHE A 332 11.84 13.67 32.76
C PHE A 332 11.61 12.29 33.38
N HIS A 333 10.61 12.21 34.27
CA HIS A 333 10.16 10.95 34.86
C HIS A 333 9.24 10.24 33.86
N ASP A 334 9.76 9.19 33.25
CA ASP A 334 9.06 8.39 32.26
C ASP A 334 8.45 7.17 32.93
N LEU A 335 7.13 7.22 33.14
CA LEU A 335 6.38 6.01 33.44
C LEU A 335 6.28 5.23 32.13
N LEU A 336 7.19 4.29 31.93
CA LEU A 336 7.31 3.49 30.72
C LEU A 336 6.49 2.20 30.88
N HIS A 337 5.54 1.97 29.98
CA HIS A 337 4.86 0.68 29.86
C HIS A 337 5.34 -0.08 28.62
N VAL A 338 5.86 -1.29 28.82
CA VAL A 338 6.29 -2.19 27.74
C VAL A 338 5.36 -3.39 27.69
N SER A 339 4.88 -3.75 26.50
CA SER A 339 4.07 -4.96 26.31
C SER A 339 4.37 -5.63 24.97
N PRO A 340 4.42 -6.97 24.91
CA PRO A 340 4.43 -7.68 23.64
C PRO A 340 3.07 -7.54 22.94
N ILE A 341 3.11 -7.30 21.63
CA ILE A 341 1.96 -7.30 20.73
C ILE A 341 2.02 -8.54 19.86
N ARG A 342 1.02 -9.40 20.00
CA ARG A 342 0.91 -10.67 19.28
C ARG A 342 0.05 -10.53 18.03
N ASP A 343 0.45 -11.22 16.98
CA ASP A 343 -0.31 -11.35 15.74
C ASP A 343 -1.50 -12.33 15.86
N ALA A 344 -2.23 -12.57 14.77
CA ALA A 344 -3.34 -13.52 14.77
C ALA A 344 -2.89 -14.99 14.96
N SER A 345 -1.60 -15.32 14.74
CA SER A 345 -1.05 -16.64 15.02
C SER A 345 -0.67 -16.83 16.49
N GLY A 346 -0.69 -15.77 17.29
CA GLY A 346 -0.27 -15.77 18.70
C GLY A 346 1.23 -15.53 18.90
N LYS A 347 2.01 -15.38 17.82
CA LYS A 347 3.43 -15.02 17.89
C LYS A 347 3.58 -13.54 18.20
N VAL A 348 4.58 -13.18 19.01
CA VAL A 348 4.93 -11.77 19.25
C VAL A 348 5.44 -11.16 17.95
N ALA A 349 4.70 -10.18 17.42
CA ALA A 349 5.07 -9.43 16.23
C ALA A 349 5.92 -8.21 16.58
N PHE A 350 5.56 -7.50 17.65
CA PHE A 350 6.21 -6.26 18.08
C PHE A 350 6.25 -6.18 19.60
N HIS A 351 7.10 -5.32 20.15
CA HIS A 351 6.89 -4.75 21.49
C HIS A 351 6.43 -3.30 21.34
N ILE A 352 5.40 -2.92 22.09
CA ILE A 352 5.00 -1.53 22.24
C ILE A 352 5.65 -0.96 23.50
N TRP A 353 6.17 0.25 23.38
CA TRP A 353 6.73 1.03 24.48
C TRP A 353 5.91 2.32 24.55
N VAL A 354 5.15 2.50 25.62
CA VAL A 354 4.29 3.67 25.84
C VAL A 354 4.97 4.55 26.89
N HIS A 355 5.32 5.76 26.48
CA HIS A 355 6.03 6.72 27.32
C HIS A 355 5.06 7.74 27.90
N LEU A 356 5.22 8.06 29.18
CA LEU A 356 4.38 9.04 29.86
C LEU A 356 5.23 9.88 30.81
N ASP A 357 5.29 11.18 30.55
CA ASP A 357 5.96 12.11 31.46
C ASP A 357 5.04 12.42 32.66
N VAL A 358 5.37 11.84 33.82
CA VAL A 358 4.59 12.03 35.05
C VAL A 358 4.64 13.48 35.54
N GLY A 359 5.68 14.24 35.18
CA GLY A 359 5.83 15.64 35.53
C GLY A 359 5.00 16.60 34.67
N ALA A 360 4.44 16.13 33.55
CA ALA A 360 3.64 16.94 32.64
C ALA A 360 2.15 16.95 33.04
N LYS A 361 1.47 18.06 32.76
CA LYS A 361 0.00 18.14 32.95
C LYS A 361 -0.70 17.31 31.88
N HIS A 362 -1.22 16.16 32.30
CA HIS A 362 -2.04 15.29 31.47
C HIS A 362 -3.50 15.33 31.92
N ASP A 363 -4.43 15.42 30.96
CA ASP A 363 -5.84 15.18 31.20
C ASP A 363 -6.14 13.70 30.92
N PHE A 364 -6.28 12.93 31.99
CA PHE A 364 -6.57 11.50 31.90
C PHE A 364 -8.08 11.20 31.80
N ASN A 365 -8.95 12.21 31.75
CA ASN A 365 -10.42 12.05 31.78
C ASN A 365 -10.90 11.14 32.94
N GLY A 366 -10.23 11.21 34.09
CA GLY A 366 -10.54 10.40 35.27
C GLY A 366 -9.97 8.96 35.28
N LEU A 367 -9.15 8.60 34.29
CA LEU A 367 -8.43 7.31 34.26
C LEU A 367 -7.12 7.38 35.06
N THR A 368 -6.63 6.23 35.53
CA THR A 368 -5.27 6.15 36.06
C THR A 368 -4.24 6.17 34.91
N PRO A 369 -3.00 6.62 35.16
CA PRO A 369 -1.92 6.60 34.17
C PRO A 369 -1.75 5.25 33.48
N GLU A 370 -1.83 4.16 34.23
CA GLU A 370 -1.65 2.79 33.71
C GLU A 370 -2.81 2.41 32.78
N VAL A 371 -4.05 2.69 33.18
CA VAL A 371 -5.23 2.43 32.34
C VAL A 371 -5.19 3.27 31.06
N TRP A 372 -4.70 4.50 31.16
CA TRP A 372 -4.50 5.36 30.00
C TRP A 372 -3.49 4.76 29.03
N GLN A 373 -2.33 4.29 29.49
CA GLN A 373 -1.31 3.64 28.65
C GLN A 373 -1.81 2.34 28.01
N LEU A 374 -2.58 1.54 28.74
CA LEU A 374 -3.20 0.32 28.21
C LEU A 374 -4.18 0.62 27.06
N GLY A 375 -4.71 1.85 26.98
CA GLY A 375 -5.47 2.34 25.82
C GLY A 375 -4.69 2.27 24.51
N ALA A 376 -3.44 2.77 24.46
CA ALA A 376 -2.59 2.64 23.27
C ALA A 376 -2.28 1.18 22.97
N VAL A 377 -1.94 0.38 24.00
CA VAL A 377 -1.66 -1.05 23.83
C VAL A 377 -2.85 -1.75 23.18
N GLY A 378 -4.07 -1.48 23.65
CA GLY A 378 -5.30 -2.01 23.07
C GLY A 378 -5.51 -1.59 21.62
N ALA A 379 -5.37 -0.29 21.32
CA ALA A 379 -5.53 0.24 19.97
C ALA A 379 -4.51 -0.34 18.97
N VAL A 380 -3.23 -0.43 19.37
CA VAL A 380 -2.17 -1.06 18.57
C VAL A 380 -2.46 -2.54 18.36
N ARG A 381 -2.89 -3.26 19.41
CA ARG A 381 -3.22 -4.69 19.31
C ARG A 381 -4.35 -4.95 18.31
N VAL A 382 -5.38 -4.11 18.29
CA VAL A 382 -6.46 -4.18 17.31
C VAL A 382 -5.94 -3.90 15.90
N ALA A 383 -5.12 -2.85 15.72
CA ALA A 383 -4.55 -2.50 14.43
C ALA A 383 -3.66 -3.61 13.86
N VAL A 384 -2.86 -4.27 14.70
CA VAL A 384 -2.01 -5.40 14.31
C VAL A 384 -2.86 -6.63 13.97
N ARG A 385 -3.81 -7.02 14.82
CA ARG A 385 -4.65 -8.21 14.55
C ARG A 385 -5.51 -8.05 13.29
N GLY A 386 -6.03 -6.86 13.03
CA GLY A 386 -6.84 -6.57 11.84
C GLY A 386 -6.09 -6.78 10.51
N LEU A 387 -4.75 -6.76 10.54
CA LEU A 387 -3.92 -6.93 9.34
C LEU A 387 -3.53 -8.39 9.10
N SER A 388 -3.25 -9.16 10.15
CA SER A 388 -2.92 -10.58 10.02
C SER A 388 -4.04 -11.41 9.38
N ALA A 389 -5.30 -10.99 9.49
CA ALA A 389 -6.43 -11.61 8.78
C ALA A 389 -6.43 -11.37 7.25
N SER A 390 -5.59 -10.45 6.77
CA SER A 390 -5.52 -10.00 5.36
C SER A 390 -4.12 -10.14 4.72
N GLY A 391 -3.13 -10.67 5.44
CA GLY A 391 -1.75 -10.86 4.94
C GLY A 391 -0.69 -10.52 5.99
N SER A 392 0.56 -10.95 5.74
CA SER A 392 1.68 -10.87 6.70
C SER A 392 1.92 -9.45 7.26
N LEU A 393 2.11 -9.36 8.58
CA LEU A 393 2.41 -8.12 9.32
C LEU A 393 3.78 -7.51 8.98
N LEU A 394 4.68 -8.38 8.55
CA LEU A 394 6.08 -8.11 8.29
C LEU A 394 6.39 -8.76 6.95
N ARG A 395 7.06 -8.05 6.05
CA ARG A 395 7.51 -8.70 4.82
C ARG A 395 8.78 -9.49 5.13
N PRO A 396 8.88 -10.76 4.72
CA PRO A 396 10.14 -11.48 4.79
C PRO A 396 11.19 -10.75 3.94
N SER A 397 12.40 -10.62 4.50
CA SER A 397 13.59 -10.15 3.80
C SER A 397 13.88 -11.08 2.61
N GLN A 398 13.90 -10.54 1.39
CA GLN A 398 14.26 -11.26 0.17
C GLN A 398 15.48 -10.68 -0.52
#